data_AF-A0A5M9UJY5-F1
#
_entry.id   AF-A0A5M9UJY5-F1
#
_cell.length_a   1.000
_cell.length_b   1.000
_cell.length_c   1.000
_cell.angle_alpha   90.00
_cell.angle_beta   90.00
_cell.angle_gamma   90.00
#
_symmetry.space_group_name_H-M   'P 1'
#
loop_
_entity.id
_entity.type
_entity.pdbx_description
1 polymer ?
#
loop_
_entity_poly.entity_id
_entity_poly.type
_entity_poly.pdbx_seq_one_letter_code
_entity_poly.pdbx_strand_id
1 'polypeptide(L)'
;MNGKLRSAMQVAGGAFFAVFRRSIANVGKGHAVDRFIEYKNERGIQMLNRWMTAGILAMAIIILIGVTQVYAEKNEPKAAQLEQLIYTADSVIDNVDRLVIKWQGEGRGDAQSQAVLLASHLGLEQPVRVRQTGHDVYRSEMVVNEAAGEAGMLVNVVETEDNGYYAIVQISGDAHTDRKAIMTVHEQVDQLLVDSGMKASWNMSVQGTAVNVTEHDASQQLELIEEQLSTKVDIASVERYTDAGTASVSYKAAELPLSIKSGSHMLNMQLAVHQVGNEVDNRITVGFPVITIEY
;
A
#
# COMPACT_ATOMS: atom_id res chain seq x y z
N MET A 1 81.46 -11.01 -9.87
CA MET A 1 81.52 -10.53 -8.47
C MET A 1 80.12 -10.70 -7.87
N ASN A 2 80.06 -11.40 -6.73
CA ASN A 2 78.96 -11.95 -5.89
C ASN A 2 77.55 -11.33 -6.01
N GLY A 3 76.41 -12.04 -5.88
CA GLY A 3 76.05 -13.45 -5.60
C GLY A 3 74.50 -13.59 -5.74
N LYS A 4 73.93 -14.59 -6.44
CA LYS A 4 73.49 -15.96 -6.01
C LYS A 4 72.60 -15.99 -4.75
N LEU A 5 71.52 -16.77 -4.61
CA LEU A 5 70.64 -17.63 -5.45
C LEU A 5 69.63 -18.30 -4.47
N ARG A 6 68.41 -18.62 -4.95
CA ARG A 6 67.51 -19.78 -4.59
C ARG A 6 66.82 -19.75 -3.22
N SER A 7 65.51 -19.97 -3.10
CA SER A 7 64.53 -20.97 -3.62
C SER A 7 64.38 -22.22 -2.75
N ALA A 8 63.12 -22.62 -2.59
CA ALA A 8 62.48 -23.51 -1.62
C ALA A 8 62.63 -25.04 -1.82
N MET A 9 62.34 -25.80 -0.74
CA MET A 9 61.73 -27.16 -0.63
C MET A 9 61.78 -27.54 0.88
N GLN A 10 60.70 -27.76 1.64
CA GLN A 10 59.61 -28.75 1.64
C GLN A 10 59.95 -30.15 2.25
N VAL A 11 59.38 -30.38 3.45
CA VAL A 11 58.74 -31.62 4.01
C VAL A 11 59.52 -32.69 4.81
N ALA A 12 58.96 -32.97 6.02
CA ALA A 12 58.66 -34.25 6.70
C ALA A 12 59.32 -34.57 8.06
N GLY A 13 58.47 -34.79 9.09
CA GLY A 13 58.54 -35.97 9.97
C GLY A 13 58.81 -35.76 11.48
N GLY A 14 57.96 -36.35 12.35
CA GLY A 14 58.41 -36.93 13.64
C GLY A 14 57.65 -36.54 14.92
N ALA A 15 57.05 -37.54 15.57
CA ALA A 15 56.19 -37.50 16.76
C ALA A 15 56.90 -37.41 18.13
N PHE A 16 56.19 -37.02 19.21
CA PHE A 16 56.45 -37.47 20.59
C PHE A 16 55.18 -37.45 21.49
N PHE A 17 54.94 -38.58 22.17
CA PHE A 17 54.02 -38.94 23.28
C PHE A 17 54.24 -38.10 24.57
N ALA A 18 53.49 -38.06 25.67
CA ALA A 18 52.14 -38.45 26.15
C ALA A 18 52.06 -38.22 27.70
N VAL A 19 50.86 -38.36 28.28
CA VAL A 19 50.52 -38.75 29.68
C VAL A 19 50.50 -37.69 30.81
N PHE A 20 49.29 -37.37 31.32
CA PHE A 20 48.87 -37.73 32.68
C PHE A 20 47.33 -37.74 32.84
N ARG A 21 46.82 -38.73 33.59
CA ARG A 21 45.42 -39.15 33.77
C ARG A 21 45.15 -39.28 35.27
N ARG A 22 44.05 -38.69 35.78
CA ARG A 22 43.21 -39.06 36.97
C ARG A 22 42.56 -37.79 37.55
N SER A 23 41.35 -37.73 38.12
CA SER A 23 40.32 -38.72 38.48
C SER A 23 39.07 -37.97 39.03
N ILE A 24 37.96 -38.69 39.18
CA ILE A 24 36.74 -38.42 40.01
C ILE A 24 35.73 -37.47 39.33
N ALA A 25 34.69 -37.96 38.66
CA ALA A 25 33.48 -38.63 39.14
C ALA A 25 32.39 -37.68 39.68
N ASN A 26 31.32 -37.64 38.90
CA ASN A 26 29.92 -37.77 39.29
C ASN A 26 29.07 -36.51 39.55
N VAL A 27 27.85 -36.61 38.99
CA VAL A 27 26.60 -35.91 39.31
C VAL A 27 26.40 -34.51 38.72
N GLY A 28 25.41 -34.38 37.83
CA GLY A 28 24.77 -33.09 37.56
C GLY A 28 23.99 -33.04 36.25
N LYS A 29 22.71 -33.39 36.29
CA LYS A 29 21.73 -33.17 35.20
C LYS A 29 21.77 -31.70 34.75
N GLY A 30 21.83 -31.45 33.45
CA GLY A 30 21.76 -30.08 32.92
C GLY A 30 21.86 -29.93 31.40
N HIS A 31 21.45 -30.92 30.61
CA HIS A 31 21.36 -30.79 29.15
C HIS A 31 19.91 -31.04 28.71
N ALA A 32 19.12 -29.97 28.72
CA ALA A 32 17.84 -29.86 27.98
C ALA A 32 17.21 -28.46 28.06
N VAL A 33 17.59 -27.62 29.03
CA VAL A 33 16.85 -26.37 29.31
C VAL A 33 17.43 -25.15 28.58
N ASP A 34 18.75 -25.10 28.35
CA ASP A 34 19.38 -23.89 27.77
C ASP A 34 19.29 -23.77 26.24
N ARG A 35 18.88 -24.82 25.52
CA ARG A 35 18.54 -24.70 24.07
C ARG A 35 17.06 -24.46 23.79
N PHE A 36 16.22 -24.41 24.83
CA PHE A 36 14.79 -24.15 24.69
C PHE A 36 14.40 -22.70 25.02
N ILE A 37 15.26 -21.96 25.72
CA ILE A 37 15.01 -20.56 26.10
C ILE A 37 15.45 -19.59 24.99
N GLU A 38 16.48 -19.91 24.20
CA GLU A 38 16.93 -19.05 23.10
C GLU A 38 16.03 -19.18 21.85
N TYR A 39 15.46 -20.35 21.58
CA TYR A 39 14.54 -20.57 20.45
C TYR A 39 13.08 -20.11 20.70
N LYS A 40 12.76 -19.69 21.93
CA LYS A 40 11.43 -19.20 22.33
C LYS A 40 11.36 -17.67 22.37
N ASN A 41 12.50 -16.98 22.49
CA ASN A 41 12.53 -15.52 22.55
C ASN A 41 12.48 -14.89 21.14
N GLU A 42 13.13 -15.49 20.13
CA GLU A 42 13.09 -14.99 18.75
C GLU A 42 11.72 -15.21 18.07
N ARG A 43 11.03 -16.32 18.35
CA ARG A 43 9.66 -16.55 17.86
C ARG A 43 8.60 -15.75 18.62
N GLY A 44 8.85 -15.37 19.87
CA GLY A 44 7.98 -14.49 20.64
C GLY A 44 7.98 -13.06 20.10
N ILE A 45 9.16 -12.55 19.72
CA ILE A 45 9.32 -11.19 19.19
C ILE A 45 8.83 -11.09 17.73
N GLN A 46 9.06 -12.12 16.91
CA GLN A 46 8.50 -12.17 15.54
C GLN A 46 6.98 -12.33 15.50
N MET A 47 6.37 -13.04 16.47
CA MET A 47 4.91 -13.11 16.55
C MET A 47 4.30 -11.83 17.13
N LEU A 48 4.90 -11.17 18.13
CA LEU A 48 4.33 -9.94 18.69
C LEU A 48 4.21 -8.81 17.65
N ASN A 49 5.17 -8.69 16.72
CA ASN A 49 5.12 -7.71 15.62
C ASN A 49 4.11 -8.06 14.50
N ARG A 50 3.75 -9.33 14.32
CA ARG A 50 2.70 -9.75 13.36
C ARG A 50 1.29 -9.49 13.88
N TRP A 51 1.11 -9.45 15.21
CA TRP A 51 -0.19 -9.17 15.82
C TRP A 51 -0.41 -7.67 16.04
N MET A 52 0.67 -6.88 16.14
CA MET A 52 0.57 -5.42 16.21
C MET A 52 0.33 -4.77 14.83
N THR A 53 0.77 -5.43 13.74
CA THR A 53 0.37 -5.08 12.36
C THR A 53 -1.07 -5.53 12.04
N ALA A 54 -1.49 -6.67 12.55
CA ALA A 54 -2.90 -7.11 12.46
C ALA A 54 -3.88 -6.26 13.29
N GLY A 55 -3.40 -5.59 14.36
CA GLY A 55 -4.19 -4.69 15.20
C GLY A 55 -4.48 -3.32 14.59
N ILE A 56 -3.71 -2.90 13.58
CA ILE A 56 -3.97 -1.70 12.77
C ILE A 56 -4.88 -2.06 11.58
N LEU A 57 -4.75 -3.28 11.05
CA LEU A 57 -5.53 -3.79 9.90
C LEU A 57 -7.04 -3.92 10.15
N ALA A 58 -7.50 -4.10 11.39
CA ALA A 58 -8.93 -4.22 11.69
C ALA A 58 -9.64 -2.87 11.93
N MET A 59 -8.89 -1.78 12.13
CA MET A 59 -9.44 -0.43 12.34
C MET A 59 -9.60 0.36 11.04
N ALA A 60 -8.87 0.00 9.98
CA ALA A 60 -8.89 0.70 8.69
C ALA A 60 -10.23 0.56 7.93
N ILE A 61 -11.01 -0.48 8.19
CA ILE A 61 -12.28 -0.71 7.48
C ILE A 61 -13.40 0.21 7.98
N ILE A 62 -13.31 0.76 9.20
CA ILE A 62 -14.40 1.56 9.79
C ILE A 62 -14.02 3.03 10.05
N ILE A 63 -12.73 3.39 10.16
CA ILE A 63 -12.33 4.81 10.31
C ILE A 63 -12.41 5.60 9.00
N LEU A 64 -12.45 4.94 7.83
CA LEU A 64 -12.60 5.64 6.55
C LEU A 64 -14.06 5.98 6.19
N ILE A 65 -15.04 5.60 7.02
CA ILE A 65 -16.47 5.76 6.71
C ILE A 65 -16.94 7.23 6.90
N GLY A 66 -16.23 8.05 7.68
CA GLY A 66 -16.75 9.37 8.09
C GLY A 66 -16.08 10.62 7.49
N VAL A 67 -14.90 10.53 6.87
CA VAL A 67 -14.07 11.74 6.64
C VAL A 67 -13.80 12.04 5.17
N THR A 68 -13.97 11.08 4.25
CA THR A 68 -13.54 11.26 2.84
C THR A 68 -14.68 11.42 1.85
N GLN A 69 -15.67 12.26 2.19
CA GLN A 69 -16.56 12.79 1.15
C GLN A 69 -15.77 13.76 0.28
N VAL A 70 -15.64 13.47 -1.02
CA VAL A 70 -15.17 14.46 -1.99
C VAL A 70 -16.20 15.58 -2.03
N TYR A 71 -15.82 16.75 -1.50
CA TYR A 71 -16.74 17.88 -1.29
C TYR A 71 -16.98 18.67 -2.57
N ALA A 72 -16.03 18.64 -3.50
CA ALA A 72 -16.21 19.23 -4.82
C ALA A 72 -15.42 18.43 -5.86
N GLU A 73 -16.15 18.08 -6.92
CA GLU A 73 -15.64 17.51 -8.15
C GLU A 73 -15.87 18.52 -9.27
N LYS A 74 -14.91 18.68 -10.19
CA LYS A 74 -15.08 19.58 -11.34
C LYS A 74 -16.13 19.04 -12.31
N ASN A 75 -16.83 19.94 -13.01
CA ASN A 75 -17.79 19.60 -14.07
C ASN A 75 -17.09 19.21 -15.39
N GLU A 76 -16.12 18.31 -15.31
CA GLU A 76 -15.43 17.73 -16.45
C GLU A 76 -15.84 16.25 -16.59
N PRO A 77 -15.77 15.66 -17.79
CA PRO A 77 -16.00 14.23 -17.94
C PRO A 77 -15.09 13.42 -17.00
N LYS A 78 -15.66 12.44 -16.30
CA LYS A 78 -14.97 11.57 -15.34
C LYS A 78 -13.69 10.96 -15.88
N ALA A 79 -13.69 10.57 -17.16
CA ALA A 79 -12.49 10.09 -17.84
C ALA A 79 -11.42 11.17 -18.00
N ALA A 80 -11.77 12.41 -18.34
CA ALA A 80 -10.80 13.50 -18.43
C ALA A 80 -10.17 13.80 -17.05
N GLN A 81 -10.98 13.74 -15.99
CA GLN A 81 -10.49 13.88 -14.63
C GLN A 81 -9.50 12.77 -14.27
N LEU A 82 -9.85 11.50 -14.51
CA LEU A 82 -8.95 10.37 -14.26
C LEU A 82 -7.66 10.48 -15.07
N GLU A 83 -7.74 10.85 -16.35
CA GLU A 83 -6.56 11.04 -17.20
C GLU A 83 -5.62 12.11 -16.65
N GLN A 84 -6.16 13.23 -16.16
CA GLN A 84 -5.37 14.27 -15.50
C GLN A 84 -4.68 13.75 -14.25
N LEU A 85 -5.38 13.00 -13.39
CA LEU A 85 -4.80 12.45 -12.16
C LEU A 85 -3.68 11.44 -12.44
N ILE A 86 -3.88 10.55 -13.41
CA ILE A 86 -2.82 9.60 -13.81
C ILE A 86 -1.64 10.38 -14.39
N TYR A 87 -1.86 11.36 -15.27
CA TYR A 87 -0.78 12.20 -15.80
C TYR A 87 0.02 12.92 -14.70
N THR A 88 -0.65 13.43 -13.68
CA THR A 88 0.01 14.06 -12.53
C THR A 88 0.85 13.05 -11.74
N ALA A 89 0.33 11.83 -11.48
CA ALA A 89 1.09 10.78 -10.80
C ALA A 89 2.30 10.30 -11.62
N ASP A 90 2.11 10.05 -12.93
CA ASP A 90 3.15 9.63 -13.88
C ASP A 90 4.29 10.66 -13.98
N SER A 91 4.03 11.92 -13.60
CA SER A 91 5.05 12.95 -13.60
C SER A 91 6.09 12.80 -12.50
N VAL A 92 5.86 11.96 -11.49
CA VAL A 92 6.75 11.79 -10.32
C VAL A 92 7.03 10.33 -9.97
N ILE A 93 6.22 9.39 -10.46
CA ILE A 93 6.41 7.94 -10.32
C ILE A 93 6.91 7.37 -11.65
N ASP A 94 8.03 6.66 -11.63
CA ASP A 94 8.62 6.02 -12.82
C ASP A 94 8.10 4.59 -13.02
N ASN A 95 8.22 3.77 -11.97
CA ASN A 95 7.68 2.42 -11.96
C ASN A 95 6.47 2.34 -11.03
N VAL A 96 5.29 2.07 -11.60
CA VAL A 96 4.05 1.91 -10.84
C VAL A 96 3.97 0.51 -10.25
N ASP A 97 4.16 0.41 -8.94
CA ASP A 97 3.96 -0.85 -8.21
C ASP A 97 2.46 -1.12 -8.00
N ARG A 98 1.69 -0.05 -7.77
CA ARG A 98 0.27 -0.16 -7.44
C ARG A 98 -0.49 1.11 -7.78
N LEU A 99 -1.59 0.96 -8.52
CA LEU A 99 -2.62 1.96 -8.73
C LEU A 99 -3.92 1.45 -8.12
N VAL A 100 -4.61 2.29 -7.35
CA VAL A 100 -5.92 1.98 -6.78
C VAL A 100 -6.87 3.13 -7.05
N ILE A 101 -8.05 2.82 -7.57
CA ILE A 101 -9.18 3.75 -7.66
C ILE A 101 -10.30 3.17 -6.81
N LYS A 102 -10.87 3.99 -5.92
CA LYS A 102 -11.89 3.53 -4.98
C LYS A 102 -13.07 4.46 -4.98
N TRP A 103 -14.24 3.93 -5.31
CA TRP A 103 -15.53 4.53 -5.06
C TRP A 103 -16.06 4.07 -3.73
N GLN A 104 -16.69 4.99 -3.02
CA GLN A 104 -17.37 4.68 -1.78
C GLN A 104 -18.58 5.59 -1.59
N GLY A 105 -19.65 5.03 -1.05
CA GLY A 105 -20.87 5.79 -0.83
C GLY A 105 -21.99 4.98 -0.23
N GLU A 106 -23.06 5.70 0.08
CA GLU A 106 -24.26 5.17 0.69
C GLU A 106 -25.38 5.00 -0.34
N GLY A 107 -26.25 4.03 -0.07
CA GLY A 107 -27.50 3.83 -0.78
C GLY A 107 -28.59 3.29 0.13
N ARG A 108 -29.76 3.02 -0.47
CA ARG A 108 -30.95 2.50 0.23
C ARG A 108 -31.37 1.18 -0.40
N GLY A 109 -31.90 0.27 0.42
CA GLY A 109 -32.33 -1.05 0.00
C GLY A 109 -31.49 -2.17 0.59
N ASP A 110 -31.70 -3.37 0.06
CA ASP A 110 -31.04 -4.58 0.53
C ASP A 110 -29.57 -4.66 0.07
N ALA A 111 -28.65 -4.76 1.03
CA ALA A 111 -27.22 -4.80 0.79
C ALA A 111 -26.79 -6.01 -0.06
N GLN A 112 -27.41 -7.17 0.14
CA GLN A 112 -27.10 -8.37 -0.63
C GLN A 112 -27.47 -8.20 -2.11
N SER A 113 -28.68 -7.70 -2.36
CA SER A 113 -29.19 -7.44 -3.71
C SER A 113 -28.32 -6.43 -4.43
N GLN A 114 -27.88 -5.37 -3.74
CA GLN A 114 -26.95 -4.40 -4.32
C GLN A 114 -25.60 -5.05 -4.64
N ALA A 115 -25.04 -5.88 -3.75
CA ALA A 115 -23.78 -6.57 -4.03
C ALA A 115 -23.87 -7.48 -5.26
N VAL A 116 -24.98 -8.21 -5.42
CA VAL A 116 -25.23 -9.07 -6.58
C VAL A 116 -25.37 -8.26 -7.86
N LEU A 117 -26.07 -7.12 -7.79
CA LEU A 117 -26.20 -6.19 -8.91
C LEU A 117 -24.82 -5.68 -9.36
N LEU A 118 -24.02 -5.16 -8.42
CA LEU A 118 -22.69 -4.64 -8.72
C LEU A 118 -21.77 -5.73 -9.28
N ALA A 119 -21.68 -6.88 -8.62
CA ALA A 119 -20.83 -7.98 -9.05
C ALA A 119 -21.18 -8.49 -10.45
N SER A 120 -22.47 -8.69 -10.74
CA SER A 120 -22.92 -9.20 -12.05
C SER A 120 -22.61 -8.24 -13.21
N HIS A 121 -22.80 -6.93 -13.01
CA HIS A 121 -22.52 -5.93 -14.04
C HIS A 121 -21.02 -5.72 -14.27
N LEU A 122 -20.20 -5.98 -13.24
CA LEU A 122 -18.74 -5.91 -13.32
C LEU A 122 -18.09 -7.25 -13.71
N GLY A 123 -18.89 -8.29 -13.98
CA GLY A 123 -18.38 -9.60 -14.38
C GLY A 123 -17.64 -10.36 -13.27
N LEU A 124 -17.92 -10.03 -12.00
CA LEU A 124 -17.32 -10.69 -10.84
C LEU A 124 -18.12 -11.94 -10.43
N GLU A 125 -17.50 -12.77 -9.59
CA GLU A 125 -18.19 -13.92 -8.99
C GLU A 125 -19.34 -13.48 -8.07
N GLN A 126 -20.22 -14.43 -7.73
CA GLN A 126 -21.32 -14.15 -6.81
C GLN A 126 -20.79 -13.71 -5.44
N PRO A 127 -21.35 -12.64 -4.83
CA PRO A 127 -20.88 -12.17 -3.54
C PRO A 127 -20.99 -13.22 -2.44
N VAL A 128 -19.91 -13.36 -1.67
CA VAL A 128 -19.87 -14.17 -0.46
C VAL A 128 -20.21 -13.29 0.73
N ARG A 129 -21.09 -13.79 1.62
CA ARG A 129 -21.40 -13.13 2.89
C ARG A 129 -20.31 -13.43 3.92
N VAL A 130 -19.73 -12.37 4.46
CA VAL A 130 -18.74 -12.39 5.55
C VAL A 130 -19.27 -11.51 6.68
N ARG A 131 -18.99 -11.88 7.93
CA ARG A 131 -19.37 -11.06 9.08
C ARG A 131 -18.17 -10.29 9.60
N GLN A 132 -18.26 -8.96 9.61
CA GLN A 132 -17.17 -8.06 10.03
C GLN A 132 -17.71 -7.04 11.04
N THR A 133 -17.09 -7.00 12.22
CA THR A 133 -17.46 -6.07 13.30
C THR A 133 -18.96 -6.10 13.67
N GLY A 134 -19.60 -7.28 13.52
CA GLY A 134 -21.02 -7.45 13.82
C GLY A 134 -21.98 -7.08 12.68
N HIS A 135 -21.49 -6.59 11.54
CA HIS A 135 -22.28 -6.31 10.34
C HIS A 135 -22.06 -7.39 9.28
N ASP A 136 -23.07 -7.61 8.45
CA ASP A 136 -22.93 -8.46 7.27
C ASP A 136 -22.32 -7.65 6.12
N VAL A 137 -21.27 -8.23 5.53
CA VAL A 137 -20.52 -7.70 4.41
C VAL A 137 -20.63 -8.69 3.26
N TYR A 138 -21.13 -8.24 2.12
CA TYR A 138 -21.22 -9.01 0.90
C TYR A 138 -20.06 -8.63 0.00
N ARG A 139 -19.15 -9.58 -0.22
CA ARG A 139 -17.88 -9.36 -0.91
C ARG A 139 -17.80 -10.15 -2.22
N SER A 140 -17.37 -9.50 -3.29
CA SER A 140 -16.98 -10.14 -4.55
C SER A 140 -15.68 -9.53 -5.06
N GLU A 141 -14.79 -10.33 -5.61
CA GLU A 141 -13.48 -9.87 -6.07
C GLU A 141 -13.00 -10.61 -7.31
N MET A 142 -12.15 -9.94 -8.07
CA MET A 142 -11.35 -10.47 -9.17
C MET A 142 -9.93 -9.96 -8.98
N VAL A 143 -8.96 -10.87 -8.86
CA VAL A 143 -7.55 -10.50 -8.66
C VAL A 143 -6.95 -10.09 -10.01
N VAL A 144 -6.00 -9.15 -9.97
CA VAL A 144 -5.20 -8.72 -11.14
C VAL A 144 -4.65 -9.95 -11.85
N ASN A 145 -4.91 -10.06 -13.15
CA ASN A 145 -4.30 -11.07 -14.00
C ASN A 145 -3.17 -10.43 -14.81
N GLU A 146 -1.96 -10.46 -14.25
CA GLU A 146 -0.76 -9.85 -14.84
C GLU A 146 -0.52 -10.30 -16.29
N ALA A 147 -0.79 -11.57 -16.61
CA ALA A 147 -0.60 -12.11 -17.95
C ALA A 147 -1.61 -11.57 -18.98
N ALA A 148 -2.77 -11.11 -18.52
CA ALA A 148 -3.82 -10.55 -19.36
C ALA A 148 -3.83 -9.01 -19.37
N GLY A 149 -3.01 -8.35 -18.52
CA GLY A 149 -3.02 -6.90 -18.35
C GLY A 149 -4.35 -6.36 -17.80
N GLU A 150 -5.13 -7.21 -17.14
CA GLU A 150 -6.47 -6.90 -16.63
C GLU A 150 -6.41 -6.24 -15.25
N ALA A 151 -7.25 -5.24 -15.03
CA ALA A 151 -7.38 -4.59 -13.74
C ALA A 151 -8.11 -5.51 -12.74
N GLY A 152 -7.57 -5.61 -11.53
CA GLY A 152 -8.24 -6.25 -10.40
C GLY A 152 -9.43 -5.41 -9.93
N MET A 153 -10.44 -6.06 -9.39
CA MET A 153 -11.67 -5.44 -8.91
C MET A 153 -12.12 -6.02 -7.59
N LEU A 154 -12.72 -5.19 -6.75
CA LEU A 154 -13.29 -5.57 -5.47
C LEU A 154 -14.59 -4.80 -5.22
N VAL A 155 -15.64 -5.53 -4.84
CA VAL A 155 -16.91 -4.99 -4.37
C VAL A 155 -17.12 -5.46 -2.94
N ASN A 156 -17.34 -4.52 -2.02
CA ASN A 156 -17.87 -4.80 -0.69
C ASN A 156 -19.14 -3.99 -0.48
N VAL A 157 -20.22 -4.63 -0.04
CA VAL A 157 -21.44 -3.94 0.38
C VAL A 157 -21.77 -4.35 1.81
N VAL A 158 -21.87 -3.36 2.69
CA VAL A 158 -22.12 -3.55 4.12
C VAL A 158 -23.55 -3.10 4.42
N GLU A 159 -24.29 -3.93 5.14
CA GLU A 159 -25.60 -3.55 5.65
C GLU A 159 -25.46 -2.49 6.75
N THR A 160 -26.21 -1.40 6.61
CA THR A 160 -26.31 -0.34 7.63
C THR A 160 -27.71 -0.30 8.23
N GLU A 161 -27.91 0.56 9.22
CA GLU A 161 -29.23 0.79 9.81
C GLU A 161 -30.23 1.35 8.77
N ASP A 162 -31.52 1.33 9.13
CA ASP A 162 -32.63 1.92 8.35
C ASP A 162 -32.75 1.45 6.89
N ASN A 163 -32.49 0.15 6.66
CA ASN A 163 -32.53 -0.46 5.33
C ASN A 163 -31.62 0.30 4.33
N GLY A 164 -30.45 0.69 4.83
CA GLY A 164 -29.39 1.31 4.06
C GLY A 164 -28.24 0.33 3.81
N TYR A 165 -27.34 0.75 2.94
CA TYR A 165 -26.06 0.09 2.78
C TYR A 165 -24.95 1.11 2.53
N TYR A 166 -23.73 0.68 2.84
CA TYR A 166 -22.50 1.35 2.42
C TYR A 166 -21.76 0.43 1.47
N ALA A 167 -21.33 0.94 0.32
CA ALA A 167 -20.63 0.15 -0.66
C ALA A 167 -19.27 0.76 -1.02
N ILE A 168 -18.30 -0.13 -1.22
CA ILE A 168 -16.96 0.18 -1.72
C ILE A 168 -16.77 -0.62 -3.00
N VAL A 169 -16.45 0.08 -4.08
CA VAL A 169 -15.99 -0.53 -5.33
C VAL A 169 -14.56 -0.06 -5.56
N GLN A 170 -13.65 -0.99 -5.81
CA GLN A 170 -12.23 -0.70 -5.99
C GLN A 170 -11.74 -1.33 -7.29
N ILE A 171 -10.97 -0.56 -8.05
CA ILE A 171 -10.14 -1.04 -9.16
C ILE A 171 -8.69 -1.00 -8.68
N SER A 172 -7.91 -2.02 -9.01
CA SER A 172 -6.47 -2.06 -8.77
C SER A 172 -5.70 -2.46 -10.02
N GLY A 173 -4.54 -1.86 -10.22
CA GLY A 173 -3.60 -2.23 -11.27
C GLY A 173 -2.16 -1.97 -10.83
N ASP A 174 -1.24 -2.24 -11.74
CA ASP A 174 0.21 -2.09 -11.61
C ASP A 174 0.81 -1.68 -12.98
N ALA A 175 2.14 -1.68 -13.10
CA ALA A 175 2.86 -1.36 -14.33
C ALA A 175 2.47 -2.22 -15.56
N HIS A 176 1.86 -3.39 -15.37
CA HIS A 176 1.46 -4.29 -16.46
C HIS A 176 0.00 -4.12 -16.87
N THR A 177 -0.79 -3.36 -16.10
CA THR A 177 -2.21 -3.17 -16.36
C THR A 177 -2.42 -2.20 -17.53
N ASP A 178 -3.26 -2.57 -18.50
CA ASP A 178 -3.57 -1.69 -19.63
C ASP A 178 -4.31 -0.44 -19.14
N ARG A 179 -3.72 0.74 -19.38
CA ARG A 179 -4.33 2.04 -19.04
C ARG A 179 -5.73 2.17 -19.63
N LYS A 180 -5.95 1.70 -20.86
CA LYS A 180 -7.27 1.75 -21.49
C LYS A 180 -8.28 0.87 -20.76
N ALA A 181 -7.85 -0.27 -20.23
CA ALA A 181 -8.70 -1.13 -19.40
C ALA A 181 -9.10 -0.39 -18.11
N ILE A 182 -8.17 0.28 -17.43
CA ILE A 182 -8.46 1.11 -16.24
C ILE A 182 -9.49 2.20 -16.57
N MET A 183 -9.28 2.95 -17.66
CA MET A 183 -10.21 4.02 -18.08
C MET A 183 -11.62 3.47 -18.37
N THR A 184 -11.69 2.36 -19.08
CA THR A 184 -12.97 1.73 -19.47
C THR A 184 -13.75 1.25 -18.25
N VAL A 185 -13.07 0.54 -17.34
CA VAL A 185 -13.71 0.04 -16.11
C VAL A 185 -14.10 1.19 -15.18
N HIS A 186 -13.29 2.26 -15.13
CA HIS A 186 -13.64 3.45 -14.35
C HIS A 186 -14.96 4.09 -14.78
N GLU A 187 -15.16 4.31 -16.09
CA GLU A 187 -16.41 4.84 -16.63
C GLU A 187 -17.59 3.88 -16.35
N GLN A 188 -17.37 2.57 -16.50
CA GLN A 188 -18.39 1.57 -16.22
C GLN A 188 -18.81 1.57 -14.75
N VAL A 189 -17.86 1.64 -13.81
CA VAL A 189 -18.15 1.69 -12.37
C VAL A 189 -18.87 2.99 -12.00
N ASP A 190 -18.39 4.13 -12.48
CA ASP A 190 -19.02 5.43 -12.16
C ASP A 190 -20.49 5.46 -12.64
N GLN A 191 -20.75 5.04 -13.88
CA GLN A 191 -22.10 4.97 -14.42
C GLN A 191 -22.99 3.97 -13.67
N LEU A 192 -22.47 2.78 -13.35
CA LEU A 192 -23.21 1.75 -12.62
C LEU A 192 -23.64 2.23 -11.23
N LEU A 193 -22.77 2.95 -10.53
CA LEU A 193 -23.09 3.49 -9.21
C LEU A 193 -24.17 4.57 -9.29
N VAL A 194 -24.10 5.46 -10.29
CA VAL A 194 -25.14 6.47 -10.57
C VAL A 194 -26.49 5.80 -10.89
N ASP A 195 -26.50 4.82 -11.80
CA ASP A 195 -27.70 4.12 -12.24
C ASP A 195 -28.36 3.31 -11.11
N SER A 196 -27.55 2.82 -10.17
CA SER A 196 -28.04 2.13 -8.96
C SER A 196 -28.55 3.11 -7.87
N GLY A 197 -28.54 4.41 -8.14
CA GLY A 197 -29.02 5.45 -7.21
C GLY A 197 -28.08 5.73 -6.04
N MET A 198 -26.82 5.29 -6.13
CA MET A 198 -25.83 5.55 -5.09
C MET A 198 -25.27 6.96 -5.18
N LYS A 199 -24.98 7.55 -4.02
CA LYS A 199 -24.19 8.77 -3.92
C LYS A 199 -22.75 8.41 -3.60
N ALA A 200 -22.00 8.03 -4.63
CA ALA A 200 -20.61 7.64 -4.49
C ALA A 200 -19.67 8.82 -4.76
N SER A 201 -18.57 8.85 -4.03
CA SER A 201 -17.40 9.67 -4.33
C SER A 201 -16.22 8.74 -4.57
N TRP A 202 -15.22 9.19 -5.33
CA TRP A 202 -14.06 8.38 -5.63
C TRP A 202 -12.75 9.09 -5.30
N ASN A 203 -11.72 8.29 -5.07
CA ASN A 203 -10.35 8.74 -4.91
C ASN A 203 -9.42 7.80 -5.67
N MET A 204 -8.21 8.28 -5.92
CA MET A 204 -7.15 7.51 -6.57
C MET A 204 -5.88 7.57 -5.73
N SER A 205 -5.11 6.50 -5.71
CA SER A 205 -3.78 6.48 -5.14
C SER A 205 -2.85 5.68 -6.05
N VAL A 206 -1.65 6.20 -6.28
CA VAL A 206 -0.59 5.55 -7.05
C VAL A 206 0.64 5.45 -6.18
N GLN A 207 1.26 4.28 -6.17
CA GLN A 207 2.44 3.95 -5.41
C GLN A 207 3.48 3.32 -6.33
N GLY A 208 4.74 3.66 -6.09
CA GLY A 208 5.84 3.21 -6.92
C GLY A 208 7.17 3.83 -6.51
N THR A 209 8.14 3.80 -7.42
CA THR A 209 9.47 4.39 -7.22
C THR A 209 9.60 5.77 -7.89
N ALA A 210 10.53 6.56 -7.39
CA ALA A 210 10.83 7.90 -7.89
C ALA A 210 11.47 7.89 -9.28
N VAL A 211 11.13 8.88 -10.10
CA VAL A 211 11.91 9.23 -11.30
C VAL A 211 13.34 9.63 -10.92
N ASN A 212 13.49 10.39 -9.83
CA ASN A 212 14.79 10.83 -9.31
C ASN A 212 14.99 10.25 -7.91
N VAL A 213 15.90 9.30 -7.72
CA VAL A 213 16.12 8.65 -6.43
C VAL A 213 17.22 9.37 -5.65
N THR A 214 16.94 9.75 -4.40
CA THR A 214 17.96 10.15 -3.41
C THR A 214 18.18 9.06 -2.39
N GLU A 215 19.45 8.81 -2.08
CA GLU A 215 19.85 7.86 -1.06
C GLU A 215 19.32 8.26 0.33
N HIS A 216 18.49 7.39 0.93
CA HIS A 216 18.19 7.29 2.37
C HIS A 216 17.52 8.48 3.09
N ASP A 217 17.06 9.54 2.44
CA ASP A 217 16.33 10.64 3.12
C ASP A 217 14.95 10.89 2.48
N ALA A 218 13.88 10.56 3.20
CA ALA A 218 12.51 10.71 2.72
C ALA A 218 12.12 12.18 2.50
N SER A 219 12.70 13.10 3.27
CA SER A 219 12.37 14.54 3.17
C SER A 219 13.03 15.17 1.96
N GLN A 220 14.31 14.87 1.70
CA GLN A 220 15.03 15.31 0.51
C GLN A 220 14.41 14.73 -0.75
N GLN A 221 14.04 13.45 -0.72
CA GLN A 221 13.31 12.82 -1.81
C GLN A 221 11.98 13.54 -2.08
N LEU A 222 11.23 13.88 -1.02
CA LEU A 222 9.97 14.61 -1.12
C LEU A 222 10.16 16.00 -1.71
N GLU A 223 11.21 16.73 -1.32
CA GLU A 223 11.52 18.07 -1.85
C GLU A 223 11.83 18.04 -3.35
N LEU A 224 12.57 17.04 -3.83
CA LEU A 224 12.83 16.86 -5.27
C LEU A 224 11.56 16.54 -6.05
N ILE A 225 10.69 15.70 -5.46
CA ILE A 225 9.40 15.38 -6.07
C ILE A 225 8.51 16.63 -6.09
N GLU A 226 8.48 17.44 -5.03
CA GLU A 226 7.76 18.71 -4.98
C GLU A 226 8.23 19.66 -6.08
N GLU A 227 9.54 19.80 -6.29
CA GLU A 227 10.11 20.61 -7.37
C GLU A 227 9.63 20.12 -8.75
N GLN A 228 9.74 18.81 -9.01
CA GLN A 228 9.28 18.19 -10.26
C GLN A 228 7.77 18.39 -10.48
N LEU A 229 6.97 18.18 -9.45
CA LEU A 229 5.51 18.26 -9.48
C LEU A 229 5.03 19.71 -9.71
N SER A 230 5.71 20.69 -9.13
CA SER A 230 5.42 22.12 -9.31
C SER A 230 5.57 22.59 -10.76
N THR A 231 6.30 21.84 -11.60
CA THR A 231 6.38 22.13 -13.05
C THR A 231 5.14 21.68 -13.83
N LYS A 232 4.30 20.84 -13.21
CA LYS A 232 3.12 20.22 -13.83
C LYS A 232 1.81 20.75 -13.28
N VAL A 233 1.77 21.05 -12.00
CA VAL A 233 0.57 21.49 -11.28
C VAL A 233 0.91 22.58 -10.27
N ASP A 234 0.09 23.63 -10.21
CA ASP A 234 0.20 24.65 -9.17
C ASP A 234 -0.23 24.05 -7.81
N ILE A 235 0.75 23.85 -6.93
CA ILE A 235 0.58 23.22 -5.62
C ILE A 235 0.94 24.20 -4.50
N ALA A 236 0.12 24.20 -3.47
CA ALA A 236 0.40 24.90 -2.23
C ALA A 236 0.32 23.91 -1.06
N SER A 237 1.43 23.71 -0.36
CA SER A 237 1.49 22.88 0.85
C SER A 237 0.54 23.43 1.92
N VAL A 238 -0.27 22.55 2.51
CA VAL A 238 -1.23 22.88 3.57
C VAL A 238 -0.84 22.20 4.88
N GLU A 239 -0.52 20.91 4.82
CA GLU A 239 -0.20 20.09 5.99
C GLU A 239 1.07 19.28 5.68
N ARG A 240 2.03 19.24 6.60
CA ARG A 240 3.29 18.48 6.45
C ARG A 240 3.51 17.59 7.67
N TYR A 241 3.97 16.38 7.42
CA TYR A 241 4.35 15.37 8.41
C TYR A 241 5.72 14.79 8.06
N THR A 242 6.57 14.59 9.06
CA THR A 242 7.89 13.97 8.90
C THR A 242 8.24 13.16 10.14
N ASP A 243 8.76 11.95 9.94
CA ASP A 243 9.41 11.13 10.95
C ASP A 243 10.72 10.52 10.42
N ALA A 244 11.27 9.54 11.13
CA ALA A 244 12.57 8.94 10.80
C ALA A 244 12.60 8.20 9.44
N GLY A 245 11.46 7.75 8.92
CA GLY A 245 11.39 6.98 7.68
C GLY A 245 10.33 7.47 6.71
N THR A 246 9.57 8.52 7.06
CA THR A 246 8.43 8.97 6.28
C THR A 246 8.40 10.49 6.20
N ALA A 247 8.15 11.03 5.01
CA ALA A 247 7.78 12.42 4.80
C ALA A 247 6.47 12.46 4.00
N SER A 248 5.52 13.29 4.40
CA SER A 248 4.25 13.46 3.68
C SER A 248 3.77 14.90 3.72
N VAL A 249 3.15 15.34 2.64
CA VAL A 249 2.56 16.67 2.50
C VAL A 249 1.21 16.57 1.81
N SER A 250 0.23 17.28 2.36
CA SER A 250 -1.08 17.50 1.73
C SER A 250 -1.11 18.87 1.07
N TYR A 251 -1.62 18.94 -0.16
CA TYR A 251 -1.61 20.13 -0.99
C TYR A 251 -3.02 20.59 -1.35
N LYS A 252 -3.14 21.91 -1.47
CA LYS A 252 -4.17 22.53 -2.30
C LYS A 252 -3.62 22.63 -3.72
N ALA A 253 -4.41 22.15 -4.69
CA ALA A 253 -4.09 22.21 -6.11
C ALA A 253 -5.39 22.42 -6.88
N ALA A 254 -5.78 23.68 -7.05
CA ALA A 254 -7.14 24.03 -7.52
C ALA A 254 -7.43 23.58 -8.96
N GLU A 255 -6.38 23.28 -9.73
CA GLU A 255 -6.49 22.72 -11.07
C GLU A 255 -6.84 21.23 -11.09
N LEU A 256 -6.64 20.49 -10.00
CA LEU A 256 -7.01 19.08 -9.92
C LEU A 256 -8.52 18.90 -9.72
N PRO A 257 -9.10 17.79 -10.22
CA PRO A 257 -10.54 17.62 -10.33
C PRO A 257 -11.21 17.19 -9.02
N LEU A 258 -10.47 16.58 -8.09
CA LEU A 258 -11.00 16.07 -6.82
C LEU A 258 -10.55 16.91 -5.65
N SER A 259 -11.44 17.07 -4.66
CA SER A 259 -11.11 17.78 -3.43
C SER A 259 -11.85 17.26 -2.20
N ILE A 260 -11.18 17.30 -1.05
CA ILE A 260 -11.73 16.96 0.26
C ILE A 260 -11.52 18.13 1.22
N LYS A 261 -12.41 18.27 2.20
CA LYS A 261 -12.23 19.25 3.27
C LYS A 261 -11.49 18.63 4.44
N SER A 262 -10.32 19.15 4.78
CA SER A 262 -9.58 18.85 6.02
C SER A 262 -9.61 20.07 6.93
N GLY A 263 -10.33 19.98 8.06
CA GLY A 263 -10.54 21.11 8.96
C GLY A 263 -11.14 22.33 8.23
N SER A 264 -10.37 23.41 8.13
CA SER A 264 -10.73 24.64 7.42
C SER A 264 -10.22 24.73 5.98
N HIS A 265 -9.48 23.73 5.49
CA HIS A 265 -8.80 23.76 4.20
C HIS A 265 -9.41 22.76 3.22
N MET A 266 -9.23 23.04 1.93
CA MET A 266 -9.49 22.09 0.86
C MET A 266 -8.16 21.46 0.45
N LEU A 267 -8.13 20.13 0.36
CA LEU A 267 -7.00 19.35 -0.11
C LEU A 267 -7.38 18.68 -1.42
N ASN A 268 -6.45 18.62 -2.36
CA ASN A 268 -6.63 18.03 -3.68
C ASN A 268 -5.68 16.89 -3.95
N MET A 269 -4.61 16.80 -3.17
CA MET A 269 -3.54 15.83 -3.37
C MET A 269 -2.78 15.63 -2.07
N GLN A 270 -2.25 14.43 -1.86
CA GLN A 270 -1.31 14.12 -0.83
C GLN A 270 -0.14 13.35 -1.42
N LEU A 271 1.08 13.76 -1.10
CA LEU A 271 2.31 13.06 -1.43
C LEU A 271 2.88 12.45 -0.16
N ALA A 272 3.42 11.24 -0.27
CA ALA A 272 4.20 10.62 0.79
C ALA A 272 5.41 9.90 0.18
N VAL A 273 6.49 9.92 0.93
CA VAL A 273 7.71 9.15 0.69
C VAL A 273 7.96 8.33 1.93
N HIS A 274 8.11 7.02 1.77
CA HIS A 274 8.39 6.07 2.84
C HIS A 274 9.65 5.27 2.52
N GLN A 275 10.55 5.17 3.49
CA GLN A 275 11.76 4.38 3.39
C GLN A 275 11.45 2.91 3.59
N VAL A 276 11.82 2.08 2.62
CA VAL A 276 11.62 0.63 2.71
C VAL A 276 12.89 -0.01 3.27
N GLY A 277 12.91 -0.21 4.59
CA GLY A 277 14.01 -0.90 5.27
C GLY A 277 15.37 -0.20 5.11
N ASN A 278 16.42 -0.98 4.81
CA ASN A 278 17.75 -0.46 4.49
C ASN A 278 17.99 -0.38 2.97
N GLU A 279 16.93 -0.54 2.17
CA GLU A 279 17.04 -0.51 0.73
C GLU A 279 17.18 0.93 0.23
N VAL A 280 17.84 1.07 -0.92
CA VAL A 280 18.12 2.38 -1.56
C VAL A 280 16.83 3.00 -2.13
N ASP A 281 15.74 2.25 -2.18
CA ASP A 281 14.52 2.63 -2.88
C ASP A 281 13.46 3.16 -1.91
N ASN A 282 13.26 4.47 -1.95
CA ASN A 282 12.13 5.12 -1.33
C ASN A 282 10.85 4.76 -2.09
N ARG A 283 9.82 4.35 -1.35
CA ARG A 283 8.47 4.18 -1.88
C ARG A 283 7.73 5.51 -1.88
N ILE A 284 7.28 5.94 -3.04
CA ILE A 284 6.44 7.12 -3.20
C ILE A 284 5.00 6.68 -3.23
N THR A 285 4.12 7.49 -2.66
CA THR A 285 2.68 7.37 -2.85
C THR A 285 2.07 8.74 -3.10
N VAL A 286 1.30 8.86 -4.18
CA VAL A 286 0.52 10.05 -4.53
C VAL A 286 -0.96 9.69 -4.42
N GLY A 287 -1.71 10.44 -3.60
CA GLY A 287 -3.14 10.26 -3.40
C GLY A 287 -3.94 11.48 -3.88
N PHE A 288 -5.12 11.24 -4.44
CA PHE A 288 -6.05 12.25 -4.94
C PHE A 288 -7.46 11.98 -4.38
N PRO A 289 -8.00 12.81 -3.48
CA PRO A 289 -7.34 13.95 -2.84
C PRO A 289 -6.39 13.57 -1.69
N VAL A 290 -6.50 12.35 -1.17
CA VAL A 290 -5.68 11.83 -0.05
C VAL A 290 -5.27 10.38 -0.32
N ILE A 291 -4.22 9.92 0.34
CA ILE A 291 -3.75 8.53 0.24
C ILE A 291 -4.72 7.62 0.99
N THR A 292 -5.25 6.60 0.31
CA THR A 292 -6.16 5.62 0.95
C THR A 292 -5.69 4.17 0.86
N ILE A 293 -4.42 3.99 0.50
CA ILE A 293 -3.73 2.70 0.45
C ILE A 293 -2.63 2.63 1.51
N GLU A 294 -2.22 1.41 1.84
CA GLU A 294 -1.11 1.14 2.77
C GLU A 294 0.26 1.35 2.09
N TYR A 295 1.29 1.59 2.92
CA TYR A 295 2.70 1.76 2.51
C TYR A 295 3.45 0.42 2.41
#